data_AF-A0A0E2ZM38-F1
#
_entry.id   AF-A0A0E2ZM38-F1
#
_cell.length_a   1.000
_cell.length_b   1.000
_cell.length_c   1.000
_cell.angle_alpha   90.00
_cell.angle_beta   90.00
_cell.angle_gamma   90.00
#
_symmetry.space_group_name_H-M   'P 1'
#
loop_
_entity.id
_entity.type
_entity.pdbx_description
1 polymer ?
#
loop_
_entity_poly.entity_id
_entity_poly.type
_entity_poly.pdbx_seq_one_letter_code
_entity_poly.pdbx_strand_id
1 'polypeptide(L)' 'MYAPDKWTYEGIAFYAKLPINGVCPDASVPVYRVYNNRWRENDSNHRFVTSVREYQAMTAKGWVGEGVALCAAFGGGD' A
#
# COMPACT_ATOMS: atom_id res chain seq x y z
N MET A 1 26.89 7.72 12.84
CA MET A 1 26.23 8.97 13.28
C MET A 1 24.94 9.08 12.47
N TYR A 2 23.80 8.96 13.13
CA TYR A 2 22.47 8.96 12.51
C TYR A 2 22.23 10.33 11.86
N ALA A 3 21.89 10.35 10.57
CA ALA A 3 21.55 11.57 9.86
C ALA A 3 20.08 11.91 10.17
N PRO A 4 19.79 13.06 10.81
CA PRO A 4 18.45 13.40 11.30
C PRO A 4 17.42 13.68 10.18
N ASP A 5 17.86 13.71 8.92
CA ASP A 5 17.10 14.00 7.71
C ASP A 5 16.84 12.76 6.84
N LYS A 6 17.16 11.56 7.33
CA LYS A 6 17.00 10.31 6.58
C LYS A 6 16.03 9.35 7.27
N TRP A 7 15.32 8.58 6.44
CA TRP A 7 14.53 7.44 6.88
C TRP A 7 15.37 6.52 7.76
N THR A 8 14.95 6.38 9.02
CA THR A 8 15.57 5.46 9.98
C THR A 8 14.68 4.24 10.11
N TYR A 9 15.25 3.05 10.05
CA TYR A 9 14.50 1.82 10.26
C TYR A 9 14.15 1.68 11.74
N GLU A 10 12.84 1.66 12.06
CA GLU A 10 12.32 1.59 13.43
C GLU A 10 12.00 0.15 13.89
N GLY A 11 12.16 -0.85 13.02
CA GLY A 11 11.80 -2.24 13.29
C GLY A 11 10.56 -2.72 12.50
N ILE A 12 10.16 -3.97 12.74
CA ILE A 12 8.96 -4.57 12.13
C ILE A 12 7.76 -4.23 13.02
N ALA A 13 6.85 -3.38 12.53
CA ALA A 13 5.66 -2.98 13.27
C ALA A 13 4.55 -4.05 13.26
N PHE A 14 4.34 -4.71 12.12
CA PHE A 14 3.31 -5.74 11.96
C PHE A 14 3.59 -6.65 10.76
N TYR A 15 2.91 -7.79 10.75
CA TYR A 15 2.78 -8.65 9.58
C TYR A 15 1.36 -8.55 9.02
N ALA A 16 1.22 -8.64 7.70
CA ALA A 16 -0.08 -8.63 7.02
C ALA A 16 -0.23 -9.89 6.16
N LYS A 17 -1.47 -10.34 5.96
CA LYS A 17 -1.76 -11.44 5.03
C LYS A 17 -1.58 -10.96 3.59
N LEU A 18 -0.97 -11.79 2.76
CA LEU A 18 -0.87 -11.53 1.32
C LEU A 18 -2.13 -12.03 0.59
N PRO A 19 -2.54 -11.37 -0.49
CA PRO A 19 -3.59 -11.88 -1.36
C PRO A 19 -3.12 -13.11 -2.13
N ILE A 20 -4.05 -13.99 -2.48
CA ILE A 20 -3.82 -15.13 -3.38
C ILE A 20 -4.51 -14.80 -4.69
N ASN A 21 -3.76 -14.76 -5.80
CA ASN A 21 -4.27 -14.34 -7.12
C ASN A 21 -5.01 -12.98 -7.10
N GLY A 22 -4.52 -12.03 -6.29
CA GLY A 22 -5.11 -10.69 -6.15
C GLY A 22 -6.37 -10.63 -5.27
N VAL A 23 -6.77 -11.75 -4.65
CA VAL A 23 -7.95 -11.84 -3.79
C VAL A 23 -7.54 -12.01 -2.33
N CYS A 24 -8.18 -11.25 -1.46
CA CYS A 24 -7.99 -11.38 -0.02
C CYS A 24 -8.90 -12.49 0.55
N PRO A 25 -8.44 -13.21 1.60
CA PRO A 25 -9.27 -14.21 2.27
C PRO A 25 -10.50 -13.57 2.92
N ASP A 26 -11.49 -14.39 3.24
CA ASP A 26 -12.70 -13.93 3.94
C ASP A 26 -12.38 -13.19 5.24
N ALA A 27 -13.29 -12.30 5.64
CA ALA A 27 -13.14 -11.43 6.81
C ALA A 27 -11.84 -10.62 6.84
N SER A 28 -11.39 -10.15 5.67
CA SER A 28 -10.28 -9.20 5.55
C SER A 28 -10.60 -8.09 4.56
N VAL A 29 -9.90 -6.97 4.69
CA VAL A 29 -10.08 -5.78 3.85
C VAL A 29 -8.91 -5.70 2.86
N PRO A 30 -9.16 -5.68 1.53
CA PRO A 30 -8.09 -5.49 0.56
C PRO A 30 -7.50 -4.09 0.68
N VAL A 31 -6.17 -4.03 0.72
CA VAL A 31 -5.40 -2.78 0.63
C VAL A 31 -4.74 -2.74 -0.74
N TYR A 32 -5.18 -1.79 -1.56
CA TYR A 32 -4.65 -1.55 -2.88
C TYR A 32 -3.40 -0.67 -2.81
N ARG A 33 -2.43 -0.93 -3.69
CA ARG A 33 -1.22 -0.11 -3.83
C ARG A 33 -1.17 0.56 -5.21
N VAL A 34 -0.79 1.83 -5.20
CA VAL A 34 -0.47 2.58 -6.42
C VAL A 34 0.94 3.16 -6.30
N TYR A 35 1.66 3.17 -7.41
CA TYR A 35 3.00 3.69 -7.52
C TYR A 35 3.02 4.94 -8.40
N ASN A 36 3.70 6.00 -7.97
CA ASN A 36 3.76 7.25 -8.73
C ASN A 36 4.68 7.20 -9.97
N ASN A 37 5.45 6.12 -10.16
CA ASN A 37 6.39 5.95 -11.28
C ASN A 37 7.48 7.02 -11.40
N ARG A 38 7.88 7.62 -10.27
CA ARG A 38 8.85 8.74 -10.23
C ARG A 38 10.26 8.34 -9.74
N TRP A 39 10.72 7.13 -10.07
CA TRP A 39 12.06 6.68 -9.67
C TRP A 39 13.19 7.47 -10.34
N ARG A 40 12.99 7.96 -11.56
CA ARG A 40 13.99 8.76 -12.28
C ARG A 40 14.19 10.13 -11.62
N GLU A 41 13.16 10.62 -10.92
CA GLU A 41 13.11 11.89 -10.21
C GLU A 41 13.55 11.77 -8.74
N ASN A 42 13.99 10.58 -8.31
CA ASN A 42 14.33 10.27 -6.91
C ASN A 42 13.19 10.60 -5.92
N ASP A 43 11.94 10.45 -6.38
CA ASP A 43 10.70 10.73 -5.65
C ASP A 43 9.76 9.52 -5.77
N SER A 44 10.31 8.30 -5.64
CA SER A 44 9.50 7.09 -5.68
C SER A 44 8.60 6.99 -4.46
N ASN A 45 7.29 6.94 -4.68
CA ASN A 45 6.33 6.85 -3.62
C ASN A 45 5.21 5.85 -3.94
N HIS A 46 4.88 5.04 -2.95
CA HIS A 46 3.76 4.11 -2.97
C HIS A 46 2.67 4.62 -2.04
N ARG A 47 1.43 4.65 -2.53
CA ARG A 47 0.28 4.94 -1.70
C ARG A 47 -0.60 3.70 -1.54
N PHE A 48 -1.02 3.48 -0.30
CA PHE A 48 -1.91 2.38 0.07
C PHE A 48 -3.29 2.93 0.38
N VAL A 49 -4.33 2.33 -0.19
CA VAL A 49 -5.73 2.73 0.01
C VAL A 49 -6.62 1.50 0.14
N THR A 50 -7.65 1.55 0.97
CA THR A 50 -8.70 0.51 1.04
C THR A 50 -9.85 0.78 0.08
N SER A 51 -9.98 2.03 -0.41
CA SER A 51 -11.03 2.44 -1.32
C SER A 51 -10.69 2.11 -2.77
N VAL A 52 -11.47 1.23 -3.39
CA VAL A 52 -11.35 0.92 -4.83
C VAL A 52 -11.58 2.17 -5.69
N ARG A 53 -12.44 3.09 -5.25
CA ARG A 53 -12.71 4.35 -5.94
C ARG A 53 -11.47 5.26 -5.96
N GLU A 54 -10.75 5.35 -4.85
CA GLU A 54 -9.52 6.14 -4.78
C GLU A 54 -8.41 5.50 -5.63
N TYR A 55 -8.26 4.17 -5.56
CA TYR A 55 -7.33 3.42 -6.40
C TYR A 55 -7.55 3.70 -7.90
N GLN A 56 -8.81 3.58 -8.35
CA GLN A 56 -9.18 3.86 -9.74
C GLN A 56 -8.96 5.34 -10.10
N ALA A 57 -9.32 6.27 -9.22
CA ALA A 57 -9.12 7.70 -9.47
C ALA A 57 -7.64 8.09 -9.57
N MET A 58 -6.76 7.46 -8.78
CA MET A 58 -5.30 7.69 -8.87
C MET A 58 -4.71 7.08 -10.13
N THR A 59 -5.16 5.88 -10.50
CA THR A 59 -4.72 5.21 -11.73
C THR A 59 -5.13 6.03 -12.96
N ALA A 60 -6.35 6.57 -12.97
CA ALA A 60 -6.82 7.48 -14.01
C ALA A 60 -6.00 8.79 -14.10
N LYS A 61 -5.29 9.17 -13.03
CA LYS A 61 -4.37 10.32 -12.99
C LYS A 61 -2.93 9.94 -13.35
N GLY A 62 -2.69 8.74 -13.87
CA GLY A 62 -1.38 8.30 -14.36
C GLY A 62 -0.49 7.61 -13.33
N TRP A 63 -1.00 7.31 -12.13
CA TRP A 63 -0.30 6.42 -11.21
C TRP A 63 -0.40 4.97 -11.72
N VAL A 64 0.63 4.17 -11.47
CA VAL A 64 0.65 2.75 -11.82
C VAL A 64 -0.14 1.98 -10.76
N GLY A 65 -1.26 1.38 -11.17
CA GLY A 65 -2.04 0.49 -10.33
C GLY A 65 -1.36 -0.86 -10.17
N GLU A 66 -0.98 -1.23 -8.95
CA GLU A 66 -0.28 -2.49 -8.67
C GLU A 66 -1.19 -3.58 -8.10
N GLY A 67 -2.45 -3.26 -7.85
CA GLY A 67 -3.46 -4.19 -7.35
C GLY A 67 -3.46 -4.28 -5.83
N VAL A 68 -3.98 -5.39 -5.30
CA VAL A 68 -4.01 -5.65 -3.86
C VAL A 68 -2.60 -6.01 -3.39
N ALA A 69 -2.06 -5.24 -2.46
CA ALA A 69 -0.71 -5.47 -1.91
C ALA A 69 -0.73 -6.27 -0.61
N LEU A 70 -1.76 -6.08 0.21
CA LEU A 70 -1.95 -6.80 1.46
C LEU A 70 -3.43 -6.85 1.84
N CYS A 71 -3.76 -7.73 2.78
CA CYS A 71 -5.08 -7.90 3.34
C CYS A 71 -5.03 -7.50 4.82
N ALA A 72 -5.69 -6.38 5.14
CA ALA A 72 -5.83 -5.89 6.50
C ALA A 72 -6.91 -6.69 7.25
N ALA A 73 -6.77 -6.80 8.57
CA ALA A 73 -7.83 -7.39 9.39
C ALA A 73 -9.14 -6.60 9.21
N PHE A 74 -10.27 -7.29 9.15
CA PHE A 74 -11.58 -6.64 9.19
C PHE A 74 -11.80 -6.03 10.57
N GLY A 75 -11.96 -4.70 10.63
CA GLY A 75 -12.17 -3.94 11.88
C GLY A 75 -13.55 -4.11 12.51
N GLY A 76 -14.12 -5.32 12.46
CA GLY A 76 -15.43 -5.65 13.04
C GLY A 76 -15.38 -6.00 14.52
N GLY A 77 -14.54 -5.32 15.31
CA GLY A 77 -14.42 -5.57 16.75
C GLY A 77 -13.43 -4.62 17.40
N ASP A 78 -13.97 -3.50 17.90
CA ASP A 78 -13.90 -3.07 19.30
C ASP A 78 -15.32 -2.60 19.69
#